data_AF-A0A1G3MJ69-F1
#
_entry.id   AF-A0A1G3MJ69-F1
#
_cell.length_a   1.000
_cell.length_b   1.000
_cell.length_c   1.000
_cell.angle_alpha   90.00
_cell.angle_beta   90.00
_cell.angle_gamma   90.00
#
_symmetry.space_group_name_H-M   'P 1'
#
loop_
_entity.id
_entity.type
_entity.pdbx_description
1 polymer ?
#
loop_
_entity_poly.entity_id
_entity_poly.type
_entity_poly.pdbx_seq_one_letter_code
_entity_poly.pdbx_strand_id
1 'polypeptide(L)'
;MEKLGRVILRYLIVLIATDGLLVGLTILQCIPSLKTLSVVDWEAQFGQLVRQTPLIALPAATILTCFLSFYHITRLFRSRLAGYLTLGSLNLIIFCLPLLLRRLVWPELFLATPFLDRTPLVRFLSGYRSLLVWLDAAGGESWLLMPLLVAPAAWLTAALWPLTRFTRQRPLFGALLGPAGCIGLFYLFSVYLSPSSNQLFKYIGFTLPAHHSAAILSLMTVVALYLFDLLFAYKPLGVKKETHA
;
A
#
# COMPACT_ATOMS: atom_id res chain seq x y z
N MET A 1 8.15 -19.20 -17.57
CA MET A 1 7.91 -18.96 -16.12
C MET A 1 9.05 -18.22 -15.41
N GLU A 2 10.30 -18.42 -15.81
CA GLU A 2 11.48 -17.79 -15.16
C GLU A 2 11.45 -16.25 -15.02
N LYS A 3 10.83 -15.53 -15.97
CA LYS A 3 10.73 -14.05 -15.90
C LYS A 3 9.83 -13.60 -14.75
N LEU A 4 8.70 -14.27 -14.56
CA LEU A 4 7.76 -13.95 -13.49
C LEU A 4 8.38 -14.25 -12.12
N GLY A 5 9.03 -15.41 -11.97
CA GLY A 5 9.75 -15.76 -10.74
C GLY A 5 10.80 -14.70 -10.35
N ARG A 6 11.55 -14.16 -11.32
CA ARG A 6 12.50 -13.06 -11.07
C ARG A 6 11.82 -11.76 -10.65
N VAL A 7 10.66 -11.43 -11.22
CA VAL A 7 9.88 -10.24 -10.79
C VAL A 7 9.45 -10.39 -9.35
N ILE A 8 8.83 -11.54 -9.02
CA ILE A 8 8.32 -11.83 -7.68
C ILE A 8 9.47 -11.80 -6.68
N LEU A 9 10.58 -12.47 -6.95
CA LEU A 9 11.74 -12.49 -6.06
C LEU A 9 12.29 -11.08 -5.82
N ARG A 10 12.47 -10.26 -6.87
CA ARG A 10 12.94 -8.88 -6.73
C ARG A 10 11.96 -8.02 -5.95
N TYR A 11 10.67 -8.16 -6.22
CA TYR A 11 9.62 -7.46 -5.48
C TYR A 11 9.71 -7.81 -3.99
N LEU A 12 9.81 -9.11 -3.65
CA LEU A 12 9.92 -9.56 -2.26
C LEU A 12 11.20 -9.06 -1.57
N ILE A 13 12.35 -9.06 -2.27
CA ILE A 13 13.60 -8.51 -1.73
C ILE A 13 13.45 -7.02 -1.40
N VAL A 14 12.86 -6.23 -2.32
CA VAL A 14 12.63 -4.80 -2.10
C VAL A 14 11.60 -4.59 -0.98
N LEU A 15 10.57 -5.44 -0.89
CA LEU A 15 9.59 -5.41 0.20
C LEU A 15 10.26 -5.61 1.56
N ILE A 16 11.05 -6.67 1.72
CA ILE A 16 11.74 -6.97 2.97
C ILE A 16 12.71 -5.84 3.33
N ALA A 17 13.43 -5.31 2.35
CA ALA A 17 14.37 -4.20 2.58
C ALA A 17 13.66 -2.90 2.99
N THR A 18 12.55 -2.54 2.31
CA THR A 18 11.78 -1.33 2.63
C THR A 18 11.05 -1.47 3.96
N ASP A 19 10.47 -2.63 4.25
CA ASP A 19 9.84 -2.92 5.54
C ASP A 19 10.86 -2.84 6.68
N GLY A 20 12.00 -3.53 6.55
CA GLY A 20 13.08 -3.47 7.53
C GLY A 20 13.61 -2.06 7.77
N LEU A 21 13.72 -1.24 6.71
CA LEU A 21 14.09 0.17 6.83
C LEU A 21 13.04 0.97 7.61
N LEU A 22 11.76 0.84 7.27
CA LEU A 22 10.66 1.54 7.95
C LEU A 22 10.54 1.12 9.42
N VAL A 23 10.69 -0.17 9.71
CA VAL A 23 10.71 -0.72 11.06
C VAL A 23 11.89 -0.15 11.85
N GLY A 24 13.10 -0.22 11.29
CA GLY A 24 14.31 0.30 11.94
C GLY A 24 14.20 1.79 12.25
N LEU A 25 13.74 2.59 11.28
CA LEU A 25 13.51 4.03 11.48
C LEU A 25 12.47 4.30 12.57
N THR A 26 11.37 3.56 12.56
CA THR A 26 10.31 3.68 13.57
C THR A 26 10.83 3.35 14.97
N ILE A 27 11.55 2.24 15.13
CA ILE A 27 12.15 1.85 16.41
C ILE A 27 13.13 2.91 16.90
N LEU A 28 14.06 3.35 16.05
CA LEU A 28 15.06 4.37 16.40
C LEU A 28 14.43 5.67 16.90
N GLN A 29 13.34 6.09 16.27
CA GLN A 29 12.62 7.32 16.62
C GLN A 29 11.74 7.17 17.86
N CYS A 30 11.38 5.95 18.27
CA CYS A 30 10.66 5.69 19.53
C CYS A 30 11.58 5.56 20.76
N ILE A 31 12.89 5.33 20.57
CA ILE A 31 13.88 5.22 21.67
C ILE A 31 13.82 6.41 22.66
N PRO A 32 13.76 7.68 22.23
CA PRO A 32 13.73 8.81 23.16
C PRO A 32 12.51 8.79 24.09
N SER A 33 11.34 8.38 23.58
CA SER A 33 10.12 8.27 24.38
C SER A 33 10.19 7.13 25.39
N LEU A 34 10.86 6.03 25.02
CA LEU A 34 11.01 4.86 25.89
C LEU A 34 11.97 5.12 27.07
N LYS A 35 12.93 6.05 26.95
CA LYS A 35 13.87 6.38 28.03
C LYS A 35 13.22 6.97 29.30
N THR A 36 11.95 7.39 29.22
CA THR A 36 11.21 7.98 30.34
C THR A 36 10.46 6.97 31.19
N LEU A 37 10.50 5.68 30.81
CA LEU A 37 9.75 4.61 31.46
C LEU A 37 10.59 3.88 32.51
N SER A 38 9.90 3.18 33.42
CA SER A 38 10.55 2.21 34.29
C SER A 38 11.15 1.06 33.45
N VAL A 39 12.15 0.36 33.98
CA VAL A 39 12.84 -0.75 33.26
C VAL A 39 11.85 -1.86 32.88
N VAL A 40 10.90 -2.18 33.76
CA VAL A 40 9.89 -3.23 33.52
C VAL A 40 8.91 -2.81 32.42
N ASP A 41 8.44 -1.56 32.44
CA ASP A 41 7.56 -1.03 31.40
C ASP A 41 8.28 -0.89 30.06
N TRP A 42 9.59 -0.64 30.09
CA TRP A 42 10.43 -0.55 28.91
C TRP A 42 10.50 -1.86 28.15
N GLU A 43 10.77 -2.98 28.82
CA GLU A 43 10.87 -4.30 28.18
C GLU A 43 9.55 -4.73 27.55
N ALA A 44 8.44 -4.55 28.28
CA ALA A 44 7.11 -4.88 27.79
C ALA A 44 6.74 -4.06 26.54
N GLN A 45 6.96 -2.74 26.58
CA GLN A 45 6.64 -1.85 25.46
C GLN A 45 7.57 -2.04 24.26
N PHE A 46 8.86 -2.26 24.50
CA PHE A 46 9.83 -2.54 23.43
C PHE A 46 9.53 -3.88 22.74
N GLY A 47 9.19 -4.92 23.51
CA GLY A 47 8.78 -6.21 22.98
C GLY A 47 7.53 -6.12 22.11
N GLN A 48 6.53 -5.34 22.52
CA GLN A 48 5.35 -5.05 21.69
C GLN A 48 5.71 -4.28 20.42
N LEU A 49 6.55 -3.25 20.53
CA LEU A 49 7.01 -2.44 19.40
C LEU A 49 7.67 -3.30 18.33
N VAL A 50 8.66 -4.12 18.70
CA VAL A 50 9.40 -4.96 17.75
C VAL A 50 8.48 -5.97 17.06
N ARG A 51 7.46 -6.49 17.76
CA ARG A 51 6.53 -7.47 17.19
C ARG A 51 5.49 -6.84 16.26
N GLN A 52 4.96 -5.66 16.59
CA GLN A 52 3.85 -5.05 15.85
C GLN A 52 4.32 -4.12 14.72
N THR A 53 5.47 -3.47 14.85
CA THR A 53 5.95 -2.49 13.87
C THR A 53 6.06 -3.05 12.45
N PRO A 54 6.60 -4.26 12.21
CA PRO A 54 6.68 -4.81 10.84
C PRO A 54 5.31 -4.90 10.18
N LEU A 55 4.30 -5.33 10.93
CA LEU A 55 2.95 -5.50 10.41
C LEU A 55 2.24 -4.16 10.18
N ILE A 56 2.51 -3.17 11.04
CA ILE A 56 2.00 -1.81 10.89
C ILE A 56 2.72 -1.08 9.74
N ALA A 57 4.00 -1.35 9.47
CA ALA A 57 4.77 -0.73 8.40
C ALA A 57 4.49 -1.35 7.02
N LEU A 58 4.03 -2.62 6.99
CA LEU A 58 3.86 -3.40 5.78
C LEU A 58 2.99 -2.72 4.69
N PRO A 59 1.85 -2.07 4.98
CA PRO A 59 1.09 -1.35 3.95
C PRO A 59 1.91 -0.24 3.28
N ALA A 60 2.65 0.55 4.06
CA ALA A 60 3.55 1.57 3.52
C ALA A 60 4.71 0.95 2.73
N ALA A 61 5.34 -0.11 3.26
CA ALA A 61 6.41 -0.84 2.58
C ALA A 61 5.93 -1.38 1.21
N THR A 62 4.69 -1.88 1.15
CA THR A 62 4.06 -2.40 -0.08
C THR A 62 3.92 -1.30 -1.12
N ILE A 63 3.43 -0.12 -0.73
CA ILE A 63 3.28 1.04 -1.62
C ILE A 63 4.63 1.49 -2.18
N LEU A 64 5.64 1.64 -1.30
CA LEU A 64 6.99 2.05 -1.70
C LEU A 64 7.65 0.99 -2.59
N THR A 65 7.50 -0.28 -2.26
CA THR A 65 8.02 -1.41 -3.06
C THR A 65 7.39 -1.46 -4.44
N CYS A 66 6.07 -1.24 -4.52
CA CYS A 66 5.34 -1.17 -5.77
C CYS A 66 5.94 -0.07 -6.66
N PHE A 67 6.16 1.12 -6.10
CA PHE A 67 6.80 2.23 -6.80
C PHE A 67 8.22 1.91 -7.29
N LEU A 68 9.09 1.38 -6.40
CA LEU A 68 10.46 0.99 -6.77
C LEU A 68 10.48 -0.10 -7.86
N SER A 69 9.45 -0.93 -7.89
CA SER A 69 9.30 -2.01 -8.87
C SER A 69 8.73 -1.55 -10.23
N PHE A 70 8.11 -0.37 -10.32
CA PHE A 70 7.47 0.12 -11.55
C PHE A 70 8.40 0.15 -12.75
N TYR A 71 9.63 0.68 -12.59
CA TYR A 71 10.60 0.73 -13.69
C TYR A 71 11.02 -0.66 -14.16
N HIS A 72 11.17 -1.60 -13.23
CA HIS A 72 11.52 -2.98 -13.55
C HIS A 72 10.40 -3.65 -14.35
N ILE A 73 9.16 -3.45 -13.92
CA ILE A 73 7.97 -4.03 -14.55
C ILE A 73 7.73 -3.43 -15.93
N THR A 74 7.97 -2.12 -16.12
CA THR A 74 7.94 -1.44 -17.43
C THR A 74 8.88 -2.07 -18.45
N ARG A 75 10.02 -2.59 -18.02
CA ARG A 75 10.98 -3.27 -18.91
C ARG A 75 10.62 -4.73 -19.16
N LEU A 76 9.92 -5.38 -18.23
CA LEU A 76 9.66 -6.82 -18.28
C LEU A 76 8.37 -7.16 -19.04
N PHE A 77 7.30 -6.38 -18.83
CA PHE A 77 6.01 -6.64 -19.45
C PHE A 77 5.81 -5.80 -20.72
N ARG A 78 5.36 -6.45 -21.80
CA ARG A 78 4.86 -5.76 -23.01
C ARG A 78 3.38 -5.38 -22.90
N SER A 79 2.63 -6.09 -22.05
CA SER A 79 1.20 -5.89 -21.85
C SER A 79 0.93 -5.10 -20.57
N ARG A 80 0.10 -4.06 -20.67
CA ARG A 80 -0.39 -3.27 -19.52
C ARG A 80 -1.15 -4.16 -18.54
N LEU A 81 -2.09 -4.95 -19.07
CA LEU A 81 -2.93 -5.84 -18.28
C LEU A 81 -2.10 -6.85 -17.47
N ALA A 82 -1.07 -7.44 -18.08
CA ALA A 82 -0.20 -8.39 -17.40
C ALA A 82 0.58 -7.73 -16.23
N GLY A 83 1.04 -6.49 -16.41
CA GLY A 83 1.70 -5.74 -15.35
C GLY A 83 0.75 -5.42 -14.18
N TYR A 84 -0.48 -4.96 -14.49
CA TYR A 84 -1.49 -4.70 -13.47
C TYR A 84 -1.92 -5.95 -12.71
N LEU A 85 -2.20 -7.06 -13.42
CA LEU A 85 -2.53 -8.33 -12.79
C LEU A 85 -1.42 -8.81 -11.86
N THR A 86 -0.16 -8.68 -12.29
CA THR A 86 0.99 -9.09 -11.47
C THR A 86 1.12 -8.22 -10.22
N LEU A 87 1.11 -6.89 -10.37
CA LEU A 87 1.25 -5.97 -9.25
C LEU A 87 0.06 -6.01 -8.31
N GLY A 88 -1.15 -5.96 -8.84
CA GLY A 88 -2.39 -6.00 -8.07
C GLY A 88 -2.50 -7.28 -7.26
N SER A 89 -2.17 -8.44 -7.85
CA SER A 89 -2.19 -9.72 -7.13
C SER A 89 -1.13 -9.79 -6.02
N LEU A 90 0.11 -9.35 -6.31
CA LEU A 90 1.17 -9.31 -5.29
C LEU A 90 0.81 -8.38 -4.13
N ASN A 91 0.36 -7.16 -4.45
CA ASN A 91 -0.09 -6.21 -3.45
C ASN A 91 -1.26 -6.79 -2.64
N LEU A 92 -2.23 -7.45 -3.28
CA LEU A 92 -3.38 -8.05 -2.59
C LEU A 92 -2.96 -9.09 -1.56
N ILE A 93 -2.05 -9.99 -1.93
CA ILE A 93 -1.51 -11.00 -1.00
C ILE A 93 -0.87 -10.33 0.22
N ILE A 94 -0.08 -9.28 -0.01
CA ILE A 94 0.68 -8.60 1.05
C ILE A 94 -0.26 -7.77 1.94
N PHE A 95 -1.23 -7.05 1.37
CA PHE A 95 -2.22 -6.30 2.14
C PHE A 95 -3.15 -7.22 2.94
N CYS A 96 -3.43 -8.44 2.45
CA CYS A 96 -4.20 -9.43 3.20
C CYS A 96 -3.40 -10.06 4.35
N LEU A 97 -2.07 -10.20 4.23
CA LEU A 97 -1.23 -10.86 5.24
C LEU A 97 -1.42 -10.33 6.68
N PRO A 98 -1.35 -9.01 6.95
CA PRO A 98 -1.49 -8.51 8.31
C PRO A 98 -2.93 -8.65 8.82
N LEU A 99 -3.93 -8.68 7.92
CA LEU A 99 -5.32 -8.96 8.30
C LEU A 99 -5.55 -10.43 8.68
N LEU A 100 -4.91 -11.34 7.94
CA LEU A 100 -4.91 -12.77 8.28
C LEU A 100 -4.26 -13.01 9.64
N LEU A 101 -3.11 -12.40 9.88
CA LEU A 101 -2.41 -12.48 11.16
C LEU A 101 -3.25 -11.89 12.29
N ARG A 102 -3.93 -10.76 12.05
CA ARG A 102 -4.85 -10.20 13.02
C ARG A 102 -5.94 -11.19 13.41
N ARG A 103 -6.58 -11.83 12.43
CA ARG A 103 -7.67 -12.79 12.70
C ARG A 103 -7.23 -14.06 13.39
N LEU A 104 -6.06 -14.59 13.00
CA LEU A 104 -5.62 -15.92 13.41
C LEU A 104 -4.75 -15.91 14.66
N VAL A 105 -3.97 -14.85 14.87
CA VAL A 105 -2.89 -14.84 15.88
C VAL A 105 -2.97 -13.62 16.81
N TRP A 106 -3.28 -12.43 16.28
CA TRP A 106 -3.20 -11.17 17.02
C TRP A 106 -4.42 -10.26 16.81
N PRO A 107 -5.56 -10.52 17.47
CA PRO A 107 -6.79 -9.74 17.29
C PRO A 107 -6.61 -8.22 17.47
N GLU A 108 -5.69 -7.84 18.35
CA GLU A 108 -5.37 -6.45 18.74
C GLU A 108 -4.32 -5.76 17.83
N LEU A 109 -3.98 -6.34 16.66
CA LEU A 109 -2.87 -5.84 15.84
C LEU A 109 -3.02 -4.36 15.41
N PHE A 110 -4.25 -3.90 15.20
CA PHE A 110 -4.56 -2.55 14.73
C PHE A 110 -5.46 -1.75 15.70
N LEU A 111 -6.12 -2.43 16.64
CA LEU A 111 -6.95 -1.82 17.65
C LEU A 111 -6.05 -1.23 18.74
N ALA A 112 -6.04 0.10 18.83
CA ALA A 112 -5.63 0.82 20.04
C ALA A 112 -4.20 0.57 20.55
N THR A 113 -3.18 0.68 19.70
CA THR A 113 -1.86 0.99 20.25
C THR A 113 -1.78 2.51 20.44
N PRO A 114 -1.69 3.06 21.68
CA PRO A 114 -1.25 4.45 21.88
C PRO A 114 0.13 4.71 21.22
N PHE A 115 0.80 3.63 20.82
CA PHE A 115 1.97 3.61 19.98
C PHE A 115 1.73 4.07 18.54
N LEU A 116 0.57 3.82 17.91
CA LEU A 116 0.28 4.27 16.54
C LEU A 116 0.43 5.78 16.38
N ASP A 117 -0.16 6.56 17.28
CA ASP A 117 -0.07 8.04 17.28
C ASP A 117 1.34 8.55 17.66
N ARG A 118 2.16 7.68 18.27
CA ARG A 118 3.57 7.94 18.56
C ARG A 118 4.50 7.47 17.45
N THR A 119 4.02 6.64 16.52
CA THR A 119 4.87 6.20 15.44
C THR A 119 5.15 7.39 14.50
N PRO A 120 6.42 7.67 14.24
CA PRO A 120 6.82 8.73 13.31
C PRO A 120 6.26 8.53 11.90
N LEU A 121 6.04 7.27 11.50
CA LEU A 121 5.48 6.92 10.20
C LEU A 121 4.05 7.47 10.04
N VAL A 122 3.21 7.35 11.07
CA VAL A 122 1.86 7.95 11.10
C VAL A 122 1.91 9.48 11.13
N ARG A 123 2.93 10.07 11.78
CA ARG A 123 3.09 11.53 11.84
C ARG A 123 3.61 12.13 10.53
N PHE A 124 4.53 11.42 9.87
CA PHE A 124 5.19 11.88 8.65
C PHE A 124 4.30 11.73 7.42
N LEU A 125 3.54 10.62 7.35
CA LEU A 125 2.63 10.35 6.25
C LEU A 125 1.20 10.72 6.64
N SER A 126 0.83 11.96 6.39
CA SER A 126 -0.55 12.44 6.56
C SER A 126 -1.52 11.52 5.82
N GLY A 127 -2.52 10.98 6.52
CA GLY A 127 -3.48 10.02 5.97
C GLY A 127 -3.10 8.54 6.14
N TYR A 128 -1.87 8.21 6.55
CA TYR A 128 -1.50 6.81 6.82
C TYR A 128 -2.36 6.18 7.92
N ARG A 129 -2.69 6.96 8.96
CA ARG A 129 -3.63 6.54 10.00
C ARG A 129 -4.97 6.11 9.41
N SER A 130 -5.48 6.84 8.43
CA SER A 130 -6.76 6.52 7.77
C SER A 130 -6.68 5.19 7.02
N LEU A 131 -5.56 4.90 6.34
CA LEU A 131 -5.33 3.60 5.72
C LEU A 131 -5.35 2.46 6.76
N LEU A 132 -4.70 2.65 7.92
CA LEU A 132 -4.68 1.65 8.98
C LEU A 132 -6.05 1.45 9.63
N VAL A 133 -6.80 2.52 9.88
CA VAL A 133 -8.19 2.45 10.38
C VAL A 133 -9.09 1.72 9.37
N TRP A 134 -8.89 1.96 8.08
CA TRP A 134 -9.62 1.24 7.03
C TRP A 134 -9.26 -0.25 6.99
N LEU A 135 -7.97 -0.58 7.06
CA LEU A 135 -7.50 -1.97 7.14
C LEU A 135 -8.03 -2.66 8.40
N ASP A 136 -8.07 -1.94 9.52
CA ASP A 136 -8.66 -2.42 10.76
C ASP A 136 -10.15 -2.77 10.58
N ALA A 137 -10.93 -1.87 10.00
CA ALA A 137 -12.34 -2.13 9.72
C ALA A 137 -12.52 -3.34 8.77
N ALA A 138 -11.73 -3.41 7.69
CA ALA A 138 -11.76 -4.54 6.75
C ALA A 138 -11.36 -5.87 7.41
N GLY A 139 -10.42 -5.83 8.36
CA GLY A 139 -10.00 -6.97 9.16
C GLY A 139 -11.11 -7.55 10.04
N GLY A 140 -12.13 -6.76 10.41
CA GLY A 140 -13.28 -7.20 11.20
C GLY A 140 -14.42 -7.87 10.42
N GLU A 141 -14.38 -7.83 9.09
CA GLU A 141 -15.49 -8.29 8.22
C GLU A 141 -15.58 -9.81 8.06
N SER A 142 -16.52 -10.33 7.26
CA SER A 142 -16.52 -11.76 6.93
C SER A 142 -15.27 -12.18 6.13
N TRP A 143 -14.92 -13.48 6.14
CA TRP A 143 -13.79 -14.02 5.35
C TRP A 143 -13.88 -13.74 3.85
N LEU A 144 -15.10 -13.66 3.32
CA LEU A 144 -15.36 -13.40 1.91
C LEU A 144 -15.28 -11.90 1.59
N LEU A 145 -15.75 -11.04 2.50
CA LEU A 145 -15.77 -9.59 2.28
C LEU A 145 -14.38 -8.95 2.46
N MET A 146 -13.55 -9.48 3.36
CA MET A 146 -12.20 -8.96 3.61
C MET A 146 -11.36 -8.78 2.34
N PRO A 147 -11.12 -9.80 1.50
CA PRO A 147 -10.31 -9.63 0.28
C PRO A 147 -10.99 -8.70 -0.73
N LEU A 148 -12.33 -8.66 -0.77
CA LEU A 148 -13.08 -7.77 -1.67
C LEU A 148 -12.90 -6.29 -1.29
N LEU A 149 -12.86 -5.98 0.01
CA LEU A 149 -12.57 -4.64 0.49
C LEU A 149 -11.11 -4.27 0.25
N VAL A 150 -10.18 -5.21 0.45
CA VAL A 150 -8.74 -4.95 0.31
C VAL A 150 -8.30 -4.81 -1.15
N ALA A 151 -8.93 -5.55 -2.06
CA ALA A 151 -8.57 -5.56 -3.47
C ALA A 151 -8.50 -4.16 -4.11
N PRO A 152 -9.51 -3.27 -3.98
CA PRO A 152 -9.41 -1.90 -4.46
C PRO A 152 -8.13 -1.17 -4.04
N ALA A 153 -7.70 -1.26 -2.77
CA ALA A 153 -6.46 -0.64 -2.32
C ALA A 153 -5.21 -1.27 -2.98
N ALA A 154 -5.17 -2.60 -3.05
CA ALA A 154 -4.08 -3.32 -3.71
C ALA A 154 -3.96 -3.00 -5.20
N TRP A 155 -5.09 -2.82 -5.89
CA TRP A 155 -5.12 -2.43 -7.29
C TRP A 155 -4.89 -0.92 -7.50
N LEU A 156 -5.27 -0.08 -6.54
CA LEU A 156 -5.01 1.37 -6.55
C LEU A 156 -3.52 1.66 -6.50
N THR A 157 -2.79 0.94 -5.66
CA THR A 157 -1.32 1.04 -5.61
C THR A 157 -0.70 0.62 -6.94
N ALA A 158 -1.18 -0.46 -7.58
CA ALA A 158 -0.75 -0.86 -8.91
C ALA A 158 -1.13 0.16 -10.00
N ALA A 159 -2.25 0.88 -9.83
CA ALA A 159 -2.74 1.89 -10.77
C ALA A 159 -1.89 3.16 -10.84
N LEU A 160 -0.92 3.33 -9.94
CA LEU A 160 0.10 4.38 -10.00
C LEU A 160 1.27 4.03 -10.94
N TRP A 161 1.34 2.79 -11.45
CA TRP A 161 2.37 2.38 -12.40
C TRP A 161 2.54 3.29 -13.63
N PRO A 162 1.45 3.82 -14.26
CA PRO A 162 1.52 4.75 -15.39
C PRO A 162 2.32 6.02 -15.11
N LEU A 163 2.43 6.45 -13.85
CA LEU A 163 3.19 7.64 -13.48
C LEU A 163 4.64 7.56 -13.97
N THR A 164 5.21 6.36 -14.02
CA THR A 164 6.58 6.11 -14.53
C THR A 164 6.70 6.12 -16.06
N ARG A 165 5.57 6.14 -16.77
CA ARG A 165 5.47 5.98 -18.23
C ARG A 165 4.82 7.18 -18.92
N PHE A 166 4.69 8.31 -18.23
CA PHE A 166 4.16 9.55 -18.82
C PHE A 166 5.02 10.11 -19.94
N THR A 167 6.33 10.01 -19.79
CA THR A 167 7.28 10.55 -20.77
C THR A 167 8.14 9.42 -21.31
N ARG A 168 8.20 9.28 -22.64
CA ARG A 168 8.95 8.20 -23.30
C ARG A 168 10.46 8.25 -23.06
N GLN A 169 11.02 9.46 -22.87
CA GLN A 169 12.47 9.69 -22.84
C GLN A 169 13.00 10.26 -21.52
N ARG A 170 12.13 10.69 -20.59
CA ARG A 170 12.55 11.38 -19.35
C ARG A 170 12.15 10.59 -18.10
N PRO A 171 12.92 9.57 -17.71
CA PRO A 171 12.60 8.76 -16.52
C PRO A 171 12.50 9.59 -15.25
N LEU A 172 13.14 10.77 -15.20
CA LEU A 172 13.12 11.68 -14.05
C LEU A 172 11.73 12.20 -13.70
N PHE A 173 10.87 12.49 -14.68
CA PHE A 173 9.52 13.01 -14.39
C PHE A 173 8.68 11.96 -13.66
N GLY A 174 8.73 10.71 -14.13
CA GLY A 174 8.10 9.60 -13.43
C GLY A 174 8.70 9.31 -12.06
N ALA A 175 10.00 9.56 -11.88
CA ALA A 175 10.70 9.36 -10.62
C ALA A 175 10.30 10.42 -9.58
N LEU A 176 9.91 11.62 -10.03
CA LEU A 176 9.37 12.68 -9.18
C LEU A 176 7.87 12.48 -8.90
N LEU A 177 7.08 12.09 -9.91
CA LEU A 177 5.64 11.89 -9.75
C LEU A 177 5.28 10.67 -8.91
N GLY A 178 6.06 9.60 -8.98
CA GLY A 178 5.73 8.37 -8.26
C GLY A 178 5.71 8.52 -6.73
N PRO A 179 6.74 9.12 -6.09
CA PRO A 179 6.71 9.42 -4.66
C PRO A 179 5.54 10.35 -4.29
N ALA A 180 5.27 11.38 -5.09
CA ALA A 180 4.12 12.25 -4.89
C ALA A 180 2.79 11.47 -4.99
N GLY A 181 2.69 10.53 -5.92
CA GLY A 181 1.55 9.61 -6.05
C GLY A 181 1.39 8.69 -4.83
N CYS A 182 2.49 8.20 -4.27
CA CYS A 182 2.47 7.39 -3.04
C CYS A 182 1.95 8.21 -1.85
N ILE A 183 2.45 9.43 -1.66
CA ILE A 183 1.97 10.35 -0.61
C ILE A 183 0.50 10.69 -0.84
N GLY A 184 0.13 11.00 -2.08
CA GLY A 184 -1.24 11.27 -2.48
C GLY A 184 -2.18 10.09 -2.20
N LEU A 185 -1.71 8.85 -2.37
CA LEU A 185 -2.49 7.65 -2.06
C LEU A 185 -2.82 7.55 -0.56
N PHE A 186 -1.84 7.81 0.32
CA PHE A 186 -2.12 7.85 1.77
C PHE A 186 -3.15 8.92 2.12
N TYR A 187 -3.01 10.10 1.51
CA TYR A 187 -3.97 11.19 1.71
C TYR A 187 -5.37 10.84 1.18
N LEU A 188 -5.48 10.15 0.03
CA LEU A 188 -6.77 9.75 -0.55
C LEU A 188 -7.60 8.88 0.39
N PHE A 189 -6.97 7.99 1.19
CA PHE A 189 -7.72 7.22 2.19
C PHE A 189 -8.33 8.09 3.29
N SER A 190 -7.70 9.21 3.64
CA SER A 190 -8.31 10.18 4.56
C SER A 190 -9.53 10.87 3.95
N VAL A 191 -9.49 11.13 2.63
CA VAL A 191 -10.63 11.69 1.89
C VAL A 191 -11.75 10.66 1.77
N TYR A 192 -11.42 9.41 1.43
CA TYR A 192 -12.40 8.32 1.26
C TYR A 192 -13.09 7.90 2.56
N LEU A 193 -12.47 8.13 3.72
CA LEU A 193 -13.07 7.89 5.03
C LEU A 193 -13.73 9.15 5.61
N SER A 194 -13.63 10.29 4.95
CA SER A 194 -14.20 11.55 5.44
C SER A 194 -15.74 11.48 5.49
N PRO A 195 -16.40 12.18 6.43
CA PRO A 195 -17.86 12.24 6.48
C PRO A 195 -18.50 12.74 5.17
N SER A 196 -17.82 13.64 4.47
CA SER A 196 -18.26 14.20 3.18
C SER A 196 -18.36 13.13 2.09
N SER A 197 -17.44 12.16 2.07
CA SER A 197 -17.48 11.06 1.10
C SER A 197 -18.73 10.18 1.29
N ASN A 198 -19.14 9.94 2.53
CA ASN A 198 -20.36 9.20 2.84
C ASN A 198 -21.64 9.95 2.45
N GLN A 199 -21.61 11.29 2.39
CA GLN A 199 -22.76 12.08 1.94
C GLN A 199 -23.07 11.83 0.45
N LEU A 200 -22.06 11.54 -0.39
CA LEU A 200 -22.26 11.19 -1.80
C LEU A 200 -23.14 9.95 -1.95
N PHE A 201 -22.88 8.90 -1.16
CA PHE A 201 -23.70 7.69 -1.17
C PHE A 201 -25.10 7.92 -0.61
N LYS A 202 -25.22 8.72 0.46
CA LYS A 202 -26.53 9.09 1.03
C LYS A 202 -27.40 9.85 0.03
N TYR A 203 -26.81 10.72 -0.78
CA TYR A 203 -27.53 11.44 -1.83
C TYR A 203 -28.17 10.50 -2.88
N ILE A 204 -27.52 9.36 -3.16
CA ILE A 204 -28.00 8.32 -4.08
C ILE A 204 -28.95 7.33 -3.36
N GLY A 205 -29.21 7.52 -2.06
CA GLY A 205 -30.10 6.66 -1.27
C GLY A 205 -29.42 5.45 -0.62
N PHE A 206 -28.09 5.38 -0.61
CA PHE A 206 -27.35 4.28 0.04
C PHE A 206 -26.79 4.70 1.40
N THR A 207 -27.01 3.85 2.42
CA THR A 207 -26.37 3.97 3.74
C THR A 207 -25.37 2.84 3.93
N LEU A 208 -24.10 3.11 3.67
CA LEU A 208 -23.02 2.14 3.76
C LEU A 208 -22.09 2.45 4.94
N PRO A 209 -21.47 1.44 5.57
CA PRO A 209 -20.35 1.65 6.47
C PRO A 209 -19.20 2.38 5.77
N ALA A 210 -18.49 3.26 6.49
CA ALA A 210 -17.47 4.13 5.89
C ALA A 210 -16.37 3.37 5.13
N HIS A 211 -15.96 2.20 5.62
CA HIS A 211 -14.93 1.39 4.96
C HIS A 211 -15.41 0.73 3.66
N HIS A 212 -16.72 0.46 3.53
CA HIS A 212 -17.32 -0.01 2.29
C HIS A 212 -17.36 1.12 1.26
N SER A 213 -17.83 2.31 1.66
CA SER A 213 -17.79 3.53 0.84
C SER A 213 -16.37 3.79 0.32
N ALA A 214 -15.37 3.69 1.20
CA ALA A 214 -13.96 3.88 0.84
C ALA A 214 -13.45 2.83 -0.15
N ALA A 215 -13.84 1.57 -0.02
CA ALA A 215 -13.49 0.52 -0.97
C ALA A 215 -14.11 0.79 -2.37
N ILE A 216 -15.36 1.23 -2.42
CA ILE A 216 -16.03 1.60 -3.68
C ILE A 216 -15.35 2.81 -4.33
N LEU A 217 -15.08 3.87 -3.57
CA LEU A 217 -14.38 5.05 -4.08
C LEU A 217 -12.97 4.72 -4.56
N SER A 218 -12.25 3.88 -3.83
CA SER A 218 -10.94 3.36 -4.25
C SER A 218 -11.03 2.61 -5.57
N LEU A 219 -12.04 1.75 -5.75
CA LEU A 219 -12.28 1.03 -7.00
C LEU A 219 -12.61 1.98 -8.16
N MET A 220 -13.45 3.00 -7.93
CA MET A 220 -13.74 4.03 -8.93
C MET A 220 -12.47 4.76 -9.36
N THR A 221 -11.60 5.10 -8.42
CA THR A 221 -10.30 5.73 -8.71
C THR A 221 -9.37 4.79 -9.48
N VAL A 222 -9.36 3.48 -9.18
CA VAL A 222 -8.63 2.48 -9.97
C VAL A 222 -9.09 2.51 -11.42
N VAL A 223 -10.40 2.46 -11.66
CA VAL A 223 -10.97 2.50 -13.01
C VAL A 223 -10.59 3.80 -13.72
N ALA A 224 -10.71 4.94 -13.04
CA ALA A 224 -10.32 6.23 -13.60
C ALA A 224 -8.83 6.28 -13.97
N LEU A 225 -7.94 5.76 -13.12
CA LEU A 225 -6.50 5.71 -13.38
C LEU A 225 -6.15 4.73 -14.50
N TYR A 226 -6.89 3.64 -14.67
CA TYR A 226 -6.72 2.73 -15.81
C TYR A 226 -7.17 3.35 -17.12
N LEU A 227 -8.33 4.02 -17.13
CA LEU A 227 -8.76 4.80 -18.30
C LEU A 227 -7.73 5.86 -18.65
N PHE A 228 -7.19 6.53 -17.63
CA PHE A 228 -6.13 7.50 -17.79
C PHE A 228 -4.84 6.89 -18.40
N ASP A 229 -4.35 5.73 -17.92
CA ASP A 229 -3.21 5.03 -18.53
C ASP A 229 -3.50 4.62 -19.97
N LEU A 230 -4.75 4.21 -20.25
CA LEU A 230 -5.15 3.80 -21.58
C LEU A 230 -5.03 4.96 -22.57
N LEU A 231 -5.49 6.14 -22.18
CA LEU A 231 -5.57 7.34 -23.01
C LEU A 231 -4.25 8.11 -23.10
N PHE A 232 -3.51 8.25 -21.99
CA PHE A 232 -2.42 9.24 -21.90
C PHE A 232 -1.02 8.65 -21.75
N ALA A 233 -0.87 7.45 -21.17
CA ALA A 233 0.45 6.91 -20.87
C ALA A 233 1.04 6.09 -22.02
N TYR A 234 2.36 6.07 -22.15
CA TYR A 234 3.01 5.26 -23.18
C TYR A 234 2.93 3.76 -22.89
N LYS A 235 2.91 2.94 -23.95
CA LYS A 235 3.00 1.48 -23.83
C LYS A 235 4.31 1.09 -23.14
N PRO A 236 4.31 0.05 -22.27
CA PRO A 236 5.53 -0.42 -21.65
C PRO A 236 6.48 -0.98 -22.72
N LEU A 237 7.79 -0.75 -22.54
CA LEU A 237 8.80 -1.04 -23.56
C LEU A 237 8.90 -2.54 -23.83
N GLY A 238 8.91 -3.34 -22.76
CA GLY A 238 9.21 -4.75 -22.82
C GLY A 238 10.60 -5.07 -23.37
N VAL A 239 11.10 -6.28 -23.11
CA VAL A 239 12.33 -6.77 -23.74
C VAL A 239 12.03 -7.06 -25.21
N LYS A 240 12.60 -6.30 -26.17
CA LYS A 240 12.65 -6.73 -27.57
C LYS A 240 13.52 -7.98 -27.63
N LYS A 241 13.07 -9.04 -28.29
CA LYS A 241 13.99 -10.13 -28.65
C LYS A 241 14.93 -9.47 -29.65
N GLU A 242 16.19 -9.29 -29.29
CA GLU A 242 17.23 -9.04 -30.28
C GLU A 242 17.22 -10.28 -31.17
N THR A 243 16.65 -10.12 -32.37
CA THR A 243 16.89 -11.06 -33.45
C THR A 243 18.34 -10.84 -33.83
N HIS A 244 19.24 -11.63 -33.23
CA HIS A 244 20.54 -11.89 -33.82
C HIS A 244 20.24 -12.57 -35.16
N ALA A 245 20.27 -11.76 -36.22
CA ALA A 245 20.33 -12.21 -37.61
C ALA A 245 21.79 -12.45 -37.97
#